data_AF-A0A352JSJ4-F1
#
_entry.id   AF-A0A352JSJ4-F1
#
_cell.length_a   1.000
_cell.length_b   1.000
_cell.length_c   1.000
_cell.angle_alpha   90.00
_cell.angle_beta   90.00
_cell.angle_gamma   90.00
#
_symmetry.space_group_name_H-M   'P 1'
#
loop_
_entity.id
_entity.type
_entity.pdbx_description
1 polymer ?
#
loop_
_entity_poly.entity_id
_entity_poly.type
_entity_poly.pdbx_seq_one_letter_code
_entity_poly.pdbx_strand_id
1 'polypeptide(L)'
;ALNPYKVDSVAENCSPLKLYEYMAAGLPAVSTDMPEARQFPNLISVANDYDDFVGKVNEVLSWSREKKRSFSKASCSESRKHSWETRFLEVEKIAGGIL
;
A
#
# COMPACT_ATOMS: atom_id res chain seq x y z
N ALA A 1 -5.84 6.68 -5.08
CA ALA A 1 -6.35 6.60 -3.71
C ALA A 1 -5.40 7.35 -2.77
N LEU A 2 -5.87 7.76 -1.59
CA LEU A 2 -5.10 8.57 -0.66
C LEU A 2 -5.00 7.83 0.69
N ASN A 3 -3.83 7.86 1.31
CA ASN A 3 -3.56 7.36 2.66
C ASN A 3 -2.89 8.47 3.51
N PRO A 4 -3.63 9.54 3.87
CA PRO A 4 -3.06 10.71 4.56
C PRO A 4 -3.10 10.53 6.08
N TYR A 5 -2.12 9.82 6.64
CA TYR A 5 -2.00 9.69 8.09
C TYR A 5 -1.34 10.92 8.71
N LYS A 6 -1.73 11.26 9.94
CA LYS A 6 -0.88 12.11 10.77
C LYS A 6 0.37 11.31 11.13
N VAL A 7 1.55 11.87 10.92
CA VAL A 7 2.83 11.22 11.25
C VAL A 7 3.01 11.24 12.77
N ASP A 8 2.46 10.23 13.43
CA ASP A 8 2.51 10.03 14.87
C ASP A 8 2.65 8.53 15.19
N SER A 9 2.48 8.17 16.47
CA SER A 9 2.61 6.78 16.93
C SER A 9 1.66 5.81 16.24
N VAL A 10 0.50 6.27 15.74
CA VAL A 10 -0.40 5.39 14.99
C VAL A 10 0.22 5.08 13.64
N ALA A 11 0.68 6.08 12.90
CA ALA A 11 1.33 5.86 11.61
C ALA A 11 2.59 5.00 11.72
N GLU A 12 3.33 5.10 12.82
CA GLU A 12 4.54 4.31 13.05
C GLU A 12 4.25 2.82 13.29
N ASN A 13 3.09 2.48 13.86
CA ASN A 13 2.82 1.12 14.36
C ASN A 13 1.65 0.41 13.69
N CYS A 14 0.86 1.09 12.85
CA CYS A 14 -0.30 0.50 12.21
C CYS A 14 0.04 -0.13 10.85
N SER A 15 -0.78 -1.11 10.45
CA SER A 15 -0.80 -1.69 9.10
C SER A 15 -2.14 -1.31 8.46
N PRO A 16 -2.24 -0.20 7.70
CA PRO A 16 -3.51 0.27 7.18
C PRO A 16 -4.11 -0.72 6.17
N LEU A 17 -5.24 -1.32 6.51
CA LEU A 17 -5.98 -2.23 5.61
C LEU A 17 -6.27 -1.59 4.24
N LYS A 18 -6.47 -0.27 4.21
CA LYS A 18 -6.72 0.51 2.99
C LYS A 18 -5.62 0.38 1.95
N LEU A 19 -4.35 0.28 2.35
CA LEU A 19 -3.26 0.10 1.37
C LEU A 19 -3.42 -1.21 0.59
N TYR A 20 -3.77 -2.30 1.28
CA TYR A 20 -4.04 -3.60 0.65
C TYR A 20 -5.31 -3.58 -0.21
N GLU A 21 -6.39 -2.95 0.27
CA GLU A 21 -7.63 -2.80 -0.50
C GLU A 21 -7.41 -2.01 -1.80
N TYR A 22 -6.64 -0.92 -1.75
CA TYR A 22 -6.29 -0.15 -2.94
C TYR A 22 -5.43 -0.97 -3.90
N MET A 23 -4.47 -1.74 -3.36
CA MET A 23 -3.66 -2.61 -4.20
C MET A 23 -4.50 -3.69 -4.89
N ALA A 24 -5.42 -4.32 -4.17
CA ALA A 24 -6.33 -5.33 -4.69
C ALA A 24 -7.28 -4.77 -5.75
N ALA A 25 -7.74 -3.53 -5.58
CA ALA A 25 -8.51 -2.79 -6.57
C ALA A 25 -7.67 -2.32 -7.78
N GLY A 26 -6.35 -2.52 -7.75
CA GLY A 26 -5.43 -2.08 -8.81
C GLY A 26 -5.28 -0.55 -8.87
N LEU A 27 -5.54 0.15 -7.77
CA LEU A 27 -5.51 1.61 -7.69
C LEU A 27 -4.16 2.10 -7.15
N PRO A 28 -3.51 3.07 -7.80
CA PRO A 28 -2.34 3.71 -7.23
C PRO A 28 -2.70 4.49 -5.96
N ALA A 29 -1.85 4.40 -4.95
CA ALA A 29 -2.02 5.07 -3.67
C ALA A 29 -0.88 6.07 -3.42
N VAL A 30 -1.24 7.24 -2.92
CA VAL A 30 -0.28 8.21 -2.34
C VAL A 30 -0.45 8.18 -0.83
N SER A 31 0.64 7.97 -0.11
CA SER A 31 0.65 7.87 1.36
C SER A 31 1.58 8.91 1.95
N THR A 32 1.28 9.36 3.16
CA THR A 32 2.30 9.98 4.02
C THR A 32 3.40 8.97 4.33
N ASP A 33 4.57 9.50 4.71
CA ASP A 33 5.71 8.69 5.08
C ASP A 33 5.47 7.88 6.36
N MET A 34 5.35 6.55 6.20
CA MET A 34 5.10 5.61 7.29
C MET A 34 5.73 4.23 6.97
N PRO A 35 6.15 3.45 7.98
CA PRO A 35 6.83 2.17 7.77
C PRO A 35 6.08 1.22 6.82
N GLU A 36 4.77 1.07 7.00
CA GLU A 36 3.96 0.16 6.18
C GLU A 36 3.91 0.56 4.71
N ALA A 37 3.85 1.86 4.41
CA ALA A 37 3.83 2.37 3.04
C ALA A 37 5.16 2.15 2.33
N ARG A 38 6.29 2.27 3.05
CA ARG A 38 7.64 2.06 2.52
C ARG A 38 7.91 0.61 2.09
N GLN A 39 7.14 -0.36 2.58
CA GLN A 39 7.28 -1.76 2.18
C GLN A 39 6.93 -2.01 0.70
N PHE A 40 6.27 -1.05 0.03
CA PHE A 40 5.79 -1.19 -1.34
C PHE A 40 6.31 -0.08 -2.27
N PRO A 41 7.64 0.10 -2.43
CA PRO A 41 8.23 1.29 -3.07
C PRO A 41 7.83 1.49 -4.54
N ASN A 42 7.38 0.44 -5.22
CA ASN A 42 6.93 0.50 -6.62
C ASN A 42 5.40 0.57 -6.78
N LEU A 43 4.65 0.45 -5.69
CA LEU A 43 3.18 0.39 -5.70
C LEU A 43 2.53 1.49 -4.85
N ILE A 44 3.27 2.08 -3.91
CA ILE A 44 2.80 3.19 -3.08
C ILE A 44 3.76 4.37 -3.26
N SER A 45 3.21 5.51 -3.68
CA SER A 45 3.94 6.76 -3.72
C SER A 45 3.99 7.37 -2.32
N VAL A 46 5.15 7.32 -1.67
CA VAL A 46 5.35 7.88 -0.33
C VAL A 46 5.75 9.34 -0.43
N ALA A 47 5.01 10.23 0.23
CA ALA A 47 5.22 11.67 0.27
C ALA A 47 5.79 12.13 1.63
N ASN A 48 6.74 13.07 1.59
CA ASN A 48 7.46 13.54 2.78
C ASN A 48 6.81 14.77 3.44
N ASP A 49 6.11 15.57 2.65
CA ASP A 49 5.41 16.77 3.10
C ASP A 49 4.16 17.04 2.26
N TYR A 50 3.48 18.16 2.54
CA TYR A 50 2.26 18.55 1.86
C TYR A 50 2.45 18.75 0.34
N ASP A 51 3.49 19.48 -0.05
CA ASP A 51 3.72 19.84 -1.46
C ASP A 51 4.13 18.60 -2.27
N ASP A 52 4.96 17.74 -1.69
CA ASP A 52 5.33 16.44 -2.25
C ASP A 52 4.10 15.52 -2.40
N PHE A 53 3.19 15.54 -1.43
CA PHE A 53 1.95 14.76 -1.49
C PHE A 53 1.08 15.20 -2.67
N VAL A 54 0.88 16.51 -2.84
CA VAL A 54 0.15 17.08 -3.98
C VAL A 54 0.87 16.76 -5.29
N GLY A 55 2.19 16.88 -5.33
CA GLY A 55 3.03 16.54 -6.47
C GLY A 55 2.84 15.09 -6.93
N LYS A 56 2.90 14.14 -5.99
CA LYS A 56 2.70 12.70 -6.26
C LYS A 56 1.29 12.38 -6.72
N VAL A 57 0.27 13.05 -6.18
CA VAL A 57 -1.11 12.91 -6.68
C VAL A 57 -1.19 13.35 -8.15
N ASN A 58 -0.65 14.52 -8.48
CA ASN A 58 -0.62 15.02 -9.86
C ASN A 58 0.16 14.09 -10.80
N GLU A 59 1.30 13.57 -10.35
CA GLU A 59 2.08 12.60 -11.12
C GLU A 59 1.24 11.37 -11.47
N VAL A 60 0.59 10.75 -10.47
CA VAL A 60 -0.26 9.57 -10.67
C VAL A 60 -1.44 9.85 -11.61
N LEU A 61 -2.06 11.03 -11.50
CA LEU A 61 -3.17 11.43 -12.37
C LEU A 61 -2.72 11.56 -13.83
N SER A 62 -1.50 12.06 -14.06
CA SER A 62 -0.89 12.24 -15.38
C SER A 62 -0.47 10.93 -16.08
N TRP A 63 -0.49 9.79 -15.39
CA TRP A 63 -0.06 8.52 -15.98
C TRP A 63 -0.84 8.16 -17.24
N SER A 64 -0.12 7.67 -18.24
CA SER A 64 -0.71 7.13 -19.46
C SER A 64 -1.62 5.93 -19.14
N ARG A 65 -2.56 5.64 -20.05
CA ARG A 65 -3.44 4.48 -19.93
C ARG A 65 -2.65 3.17 -19.83
N GLU A 66 -1.53 3.07 -20.54
CA GLU A 66 -0.65 1.91 -20.49
C GLU A 66 0.03 1.76 -19.13
N LYS A 67 0.58 2.85 -18.58
CA LYS A 67 1.18 2.85 -17.24
C LYS A 67 0.15 2.45 -16.18
N LYS A 68 -1.07 3.01 -16.23
CA LYS A 68 -2.18 2.65 -15.33
C LYS A 68 -2.54 1.16 -15.43
N ARG A 69 -2.57 0.60 -16.65
CA ARG A 69 -2.86 -0.83 -16.86
C ARG A 69 -1.75 -1.74 -16.32
N SER A 70 -0.48 -1.39 -16.58
CA SER A 70 0.67 -2.15 -16.08
C SER A 70 0.72 -2.12 -14.55
N PHE A 71 0.56 -0.92 -13.97
CA PHE A 71 0.48 -0.72 -12.53
C PHE A 71 -0.64 -1.56 -11.91
N SER A 72 -1.87 -1.49 -12.44
CA SER A 72 -3.02 -2.22 -11.91
C SER A 72 -2.77 -3.72 -11.84
N LYS A 73 -2.14 -4.31 -12.87
CA LYS A 73 -1.76 -5.73 -12.87
C LYS A 73 -0.75 -6.07 -11.78
N ALA A 74 0.33 -5.29 -11.67
CA ALA A 74 1.37 -5.50 -10.66
C ALA A 74 0.80 -5.36 -9.24
N SER A 75 -0.01 -4.32 -9.04
CA SER A 75 -0.72 -4.02 -7.80
C SER A 75 -1.65 -5.17 -7.36
N CYS A 76 -2.55 -5.63 -8.24
CA CYS A 76 -3.42 -6.76 -7.95
C CYS A 76 -2.60 -8.04 -7.67
N SER A 77 -1.50 -8.27 -8.40
CA SER A 77 -0.65 -9.44 -8.17
C SER A 77 0.01 -9.42 -6.80
N GLU A 78 0.51 -8.26 -6.36
CA GLU A 78 1.15 -8.12 -5.05
C GLU A 78 0.12 -8.33 -3.93
N SER A 79 -1.07 -7.73 -4.05
CA SER A 79 -2.12 -7.81 -3.01
C SER A 79 -2.52 -9.24 -2.64
N ARG A 80 -2.42 -10.20 -3.57
CA ARG A 80 -2.78 -11.61 -3.34
C ARG A 80 -1.86 -12.30 -2.32
N LYS A 81 -0.65 -11.78 -2.10
CA LYS A 81 0.28 -12.29 -1.09
C LYS A 81 -0.08 -11.85 0.33
N HIS A 82 -1.01 -10.90 0.46
CA HIS A 82 -1.38 -10.28 1.74
C HIS A 82 -2.82 -10.62 2.15
N SER A 83 -3.34 -11.78 1.72
CA SER A 83 -4.68 -12.22 2.08
C SER A 83 -4.75 -12.63 3.56
N TRP A 84 -5.97 -12.69 4.10
CA TRP A 84 -6.18 -13.18 5.47
C TRP A 84 -5.75 -14.64 5.62
N GLU A 85 -5.97 -15.46 4.60
CA GLU A 85 -5.51 -16.84 4.56
C GLU A 85 -3.99 -16.91 4.63
N THR A 86 -3.26 -16.10 3.83
CA THR A 86 -1.79 -16.08 3.89
C THR A 86 -1.29 -15.66 5.26
N ARG A 87 -1.85 -14.58 5.84
CA ARG A 87 -1.48 -14.11 7.18
C ARG A 87 -1.81 -15.14 8.26
N PHE A 88 -2.95 -15.83 8.16
CA PHE A 88 -3.31 -16.89 9.09
C PHE A 88 -2.28 -18.02 9.06
N LEU A 89 -1.91 -18.50 7.87
CA LEU A 89 -0.91 -19.57 7.71
C LEU A 89 0.47 -19.17 8.26
N GLU A 90 0.86 -17.90 8.12
CA GLU A 90 2.09 -17.37 8.72
C GLU A 90 2.06 -17.44 10.25
N VAL A 91 0.95 -17.02 10.86
CA VAL A 91 0.77 -17.06 12.31
C VAL A 91 0.66 -18.50 12.82
N GLU A 92 -0.12 -19.36 12.15
CA GLU A 92 -0.28 -20.79 12.48
C GLU A 92 1.08 -21.51 12.49
N LYS A 93 1.92 -21.23 11.50
CA LYS A 93 3.29 -21.77 11.41
C LYS A 93 4.14 -21.35 12.61
N ILE A 94 4.04 -20.11 13.08
CA ILE A 94 4.78 -19.61 14.25
C ILE A 94 4.21 -20.20 15.54
N ALA A 95 2.89 -20.35 15.62
CA ALA A 95 2.18 -20.94 16.75
C ALA A 95 2.35 -22.46 16.88
N GLY A 96 2.99 -23.12 15.91
CA GLY A 96 3.25 -24.56 15.92
C GLY A 96 2.03 -25.41 15.56
N GLY A 97 1.09 -24.88 14.78
CA GLY A 97 -0.10 -25.63 14.31
C GLY A 97 -1.19 -25.83 15.36
N ILE A 98 -1.31 -24.91 16.33
CA ILE A 98 -2.28 -24.96 17.43
C ILE A 98 -3.55 -24.14 17.14
N LEU A 99 -3.53 -23.32 16.08
CA LEU A 99 -4.68 -22.54 15.58
C LEU A 99 -5.42 -23.34 14.49
#